data_AF-A0A936PJQ8-F1
#
_entry.id   AF-A0A936PJQ8-F1
#
_cell.length_a   1.000
_cell.length_b   1.000
_cell.length_c   1.000
_cell.angle_alpha   90.00
_cell.angle_beta   90.00
_cell.angle_gamma   90.00
#
_symmetry.space_group_name_H-M   'P 1'
#
loop_
_entity.id
_entity.type
_entity.pdbx_description
1 polymer ?
#
loop_
_entity_poly.entity_id
_entity_poly.type
_entity_poly.pdbx_seq_one_letter_code
_entity_poly.pdbx_strand_id
1 'polypeptide(L)'
;MAIYCLTFDLKHTLTNATGAEYLAIEVFNGSFWIKVAEYSNTESTGWFHKSLDITAEAKGNLFRIRFRAYGSNSLDIFNWMIDNIHVFRECRPPLNLRAEIHFPDTNDVILQWEDPDGGGSGVSAWLGWDNGINDDAIGLTNGGTFSVAVRFTPAQLVQYAGTSLTRIRMFPYAAGGTIALKVWTGANASTLVLIQPVASYTEGVWNEFTLTSPVAVTGATELWFGYTITHAAGSYIAGCDAGPAVAGFGDMISLDGSVWESMSSVYGLDYNWNLNGYVESVANVASLRPLTDETVYGPGSSLVHGHLPDLPYALVSDKAHPVKAGRGLVGYNVWRDGDLIGNTAENSFTDIDLDAGWYCYTISAVYEDCESEFTDDYCIVIRSVNKTYGEEFIIYPIPAGKSVYFDFQKKEGILLLYNLKGEQVDKFLVSAGQLFELDVSAFSSGIYFAKFTSVSGEIITGKIIVN
;
A
#
# COMPACT_ATOMS: atom_id res chain seq x y z
N MET A 1 -1.20 -9.44 1.28
CA MET A 1 -0.32 -10.58 1.01
C MET A 1 -1.18 -11.82 1.06
N ALA A 2 -1.48 -12.42 -0.10
CA ALA A 2 -2.31 -13.61 -0.12
C ALA A 2 -1.61 -14.78 0.58
N ILE A 3 -2.32 -15.41 1.51
CA ILE A 3 -1.87 -16.60 2.21
C ILE A 3 -2.25 -17.82 1.37
N TYR A 4 -1.35 -18.78 1.22
CA TYR A 4 -1.71 -20.13 0.77
C TYR A 4 -1.94 -20.99 2.00
N CYS A 5 -3.14 -21.56 2.12
CA CYS A 5 -3.54 -22.36 3.25
C CYS A 5 -3.69 -23.83 2.82
N LEU A 6 -3.13 -24.73 3.63
CA LEU A 6 -3.39 -26.16 3.59
C LEU A 6 -4.25 -26.53 4.80
N THR A 7 -5.49 -26.95 4.55
CA THR A 7 -6.38 -27.46 5.58
C THR A 7 -6.61 -28.96 5.42
N PHE A 8 -6.76 -29.68 6.53
CA PHE A 8 -7.06 -31.11 6.56
C PHE A 8 -7.57 -31.51 7.94
N ASP A 9 -8.32 -32.61 8.01
CA ASP A 9 -8.67 -33.26 9.27
C ASP A 9 -7.67 -34.39 9.56
N LEU A 10 -7.28 -34.52 10.83
CA LEU A 10 -6.30 -35.51 11.28
C LEU A 10 -6.85 -36.28 12.49
N LYS A 11 -6.61 -37.59 12.49
CA LYS A 11 -6.88 -38.50 13.60
C LYS A 11 -5.72 -39.47 13.77
N HIS A 12 -5.41 -39.80 15.03
CA HIS A 12 -4.36 -40.76 15.37
C HIS A 12 -4.81 -41.72 16.46
N THR A 13 -4.47 -43.00 16.32
CA THR A 13 -4.63 -44.01 17.38
C THR A 13 -3.27 -44.64 17.69
N LEU A 14 -2.91 -44.64 18.97
CA LEU A 14 -1.63 -45.15 19.44
C LEU A 14 -1.57 -46.68 19.42
N THR A 15 -0.39 -47.21 19.09
CA THR A 15 0.05 -48.54 19.56
C THR A 15 0.73 -48.42 20.92
N ASN A 16 1.79 -47.61 20.98
CA ASN A 16 2.61 -47.32 22.15
C ASN A 16 2.92 -45.82 22.15
N ALA A 17 2.86 -45.18 23.32
CA ALA A 17 3.12 -43.76 23.50
C ALA A 17 4.63 -43.47 23.67
N THR A 18 5.42 -43.76 22.64
CA THR A 18 6.88 -43.61 22.68
C THR A 18 7.31 -42.14 22.54
N GLY A 19 6.50 -41.31 21.88
CA GLY A 19 6.89 -39.97 21.45
C GLY A 19 8.03 -39.98 20.42
N ALA A 20 8.31 -41.12 19.79
CA ALA A 20 9.43 -41.33 18.87
C ALA A 20 8.98 -41.61 17.42
N GLU A 21 7.67 -41.67 17.18
CA GLU A 21 7.07 -41.77 15.86
C GLU A 21 6.22 -40.53 15.56
N TYR A 22 6.20 -40.15 14.29
CA TYR A 22 5.77 -38.84 13.84
C TYR A 22 5.01 -38.91 12.52
N LEU A 23 4.13 -37.93 12.31
CA LEU A 23 3.62 -37.53 11.01
C LEU A 23 4.19 -36.15 10.67
N ALA A 24 5.03 -36.08 9.64
CA ALA A 24 5.50 -34.82 9.06
C ALA A 24 4.59 -34.39 7.91
N ILE A 25 4.25 -33.10 7.87
CA ILE A 25 3.59 -32.45 6.74
C ILE A 25 4.66 -31.62 6.06
N GLU A 26 4.88 -31.91 4.78
CA GLU A 26 6.01 -31.34 4.03
C GLU A 26 5.53 -30.73 2.72
N VAL A 27 6.04 -29.55 2.39
CA VAL A 27 5.77 -28.83 1.14
C VAL A 27 7.06 -28.80 0.31
N PHE A 28 6.97 -29.28 -0.91
CA PHE A 28 8.05 -29.14 -1.90
C PHE A 28 7.97 -27.74 -2.51
N ASN A 29 9.02 -26.95 -2.40
CA ASN A 29 9.04 -25.55 -2.88
C ASN A 29 9.59 -25.40 -4.32
N GLY A 30 9.68 -26.48 -5.09
CA GLY A 30 10.34 -26.49 -6.40
C GLY A 30 11.76 -27.07 -6.37
N SER A 31 12.44 -27.00 -5.22
CA SER A 31 13.82 -27.51 -5.06
C SER A 31 13.94 -28.52 -3.93
N PHE A 32 13.36 -28.25 -2.76
CA PHE A 32 13.50 -29.06 -1.54
C PHE A 32 12.15 -29.33 -0.87
N TRP A 33 12.08 -30.40 -0.09
CA TRP A 33 10.95 -30.66 0.81
C TRP A 33 11.19 -29.94 2.13
N ILE A 34 10.29 -29.03 2.48
CA ILE A 34 10.30 -28.26 3.73
C ILE A 34 9.23 -28.82 4.66
N LYS A 35 9.59 -29.11 5.92
CA LYS A 35 8.64 -29.58 6.93
C LYS A 35 7.91 -28.40 7.55
N VAL A 36 6.60 -28.29 7.30
CA VAL A 36 5.74 -27.19 7.75
C VAL A 36 4.98 -27.52 9.04
N ALA A 37 4.79 -28.81 9.34
CA ALA A 37 4.25 -29.27 10.61
C ALA A 37 4.72 -30.69 10.94
N GLU A 38 4.65 -31.04 12.22
CA GLU A 38 4.96 -32.37 12.73
C GLU A 38 4.12 -32.71 13.95
N TYR A 39 3.64 -33.95 14.00
CA TYR A 39 2.84 -34.47 15.12
C TYR A 39 3.47 -35.78 15.60
N SER A 40 3.63 -35.95 16.92
CA SER A 40 4.21 -37.15 17.52
C SER A 40 3.14 -38.08 18.12
N ASN A 41 3.49 -39.36 18.26
CA ASN A 41 2.64 -40.39 18.86
C ASN A 41 2.69 -40.39 20.40
N THR A 42 2.39 -39.26 21.05
CA THR A 42 2.34 -39.18 22.52
C THR A 42 0.98 -39.55 23.09
N GLU A 43 -0.10 -39.27 22.36
CA GLU A 43 -1.47 -39.54 22.78
C GLU A 43 -2.38 -39.87 21.58
N SER A 44 -3.44 -40.66 21.83
CA SER A 44 -4.48 -40.88 20.81
C SER A 44 -5.38 -39.67 20.75
N THR A 45 -5.80 -39.31 19.54
CA THR A 45 -6.62 -38.13 19.30
C THR A 45 -7.81 -38.49 18.43
N GLY A 46 -8.95 -37.84 18.70
CA GLY A 46 -10.10 -37.86 17.81
C GLY A 46 -9.81 -37.12 16.50
N TRP A 47 -10.81 -37.03 15.62
CA TRP A 47 -10.71 -36.13 14.47
C TRP A 47 -10.62 -34.68 14.93
N PHE A 48 -9.63 -33.94 14.43
CA PHE A 48 -9.51 -32.50 14.61
C PHE A 48 -9.07 -31.84 13.31
N HIS A 49 -9.53 -30.61 13.10
CA HIS A 49 -9.17 -29.81 11.95
C HIS A 49 -7.80 -29.16 12.12
N LYS A 50 -7.03 -29.09 11.04
CA LYS A 50 -5.75 -28.38 10.95
C LYS A 50 -5.78 -27.42 9.79
N SER A 51 -5.22 -26.24 10.02
CA SER A 51 -4.92 -25.22 9.01
C SER A 51 -3.46 -24.82 9.14
N LEU A 52 -2.72 -24.85 8.04
CA LEU A 52 -1.31 -24.49 7.96
C LEU A 52 -1.13 -23.42 6.89
N ASP A 53 -0.44 -22.33 7.26
CA ASP A 53 0.10 -21.37 6.29
C ASP A 53 1.30 -22.02 5.59
N ILE A 54 1.19 -22.19 4.27
CA ILE A 54 2.22 -22.74 3.39
C ILE A 54 2.73 -21.70 2.39
N THR A 55 2.47 -20.40 2.65
CA THR A 55 2.75 -19.30 1.72
C THR A 55 4.22 -19.24 1.34
N ALA A 56 5.13 -19.40 2.30
CA ALA A 56 6.56 -19.28 2.06
C ALA A 56 7.08 -20.35 1.07
N GLU A 57 6.50 -21.55 1.10
CA GLU A 57 6.90 -22.67 0.28
C GLU A 57 6.13 -22.74 -1.04
N ALA A 58 4.85 -22.37 -1.03
CA ALA A 58 3.95 -22.49 -2.17
C ALA A 58 3.96 -21.27 -3.10
N LYS A 59 4.09 -20.05 -2.57
CA LYS A 59 3.93 -18.83 -3.35
C LYS A 59 5.04 -18.68 -4.38
N GLY A 60 4.65 -18.59 -5.66
CA GLY A 60 5.58 -18.40 -6.78
C GLY A 60 6.34 -19.65 -7.21
N ASN A 61 6.07 -20.81 -6.58
CA ASN A 61 6.75 -22.07 -6.86
C ASN A 61 5.77 -23.10 -7.43
N LEU A 62 6.27 -24.02 -8.26
CA LEU A 62 5.56 -25.28 -8.51
C LEU A 62 5.70 -26.14 -7.26
N PHE A 63 4.65 -26.22 -6.46
CA PHE A 63 4.69 -26.91 -5.18
C PHE A 63 3.94 -28.24 -5.19
N ARG A 64 4.33 -29.11 -4.25
CA ARG A 64 3.67 -30.39 -3.95
C ARG A 64 3.56 -30.55 -2.45
N ILE A 65 2.53 -31.22 -1.98
CA ILE A 65 2.35 -31.52 -0.55
C ILE A 65 2.48 -33.02 -0.34
N ARG A 66 3.12 -33.43 0.76
CA ARG A 66 3.10 -34.82 1.22
C ARG A 66 2.92 -34.91 2.73
N PHE A 67 2.32 -36.02 3.13
CA PHE A 67 2.18 -36.45 4.51
C PHE A 67 3.08 -37.67 4.69
N ARG A 68 4.06 -37.60 5.60
CA ARG A 68 5.08 -38.64 5.76
C ARG A 68 5.09 -39.12 7.21
N ALA A 69 4.60 -40.34 7.42
CA ALA A 69 4.77 -41.04 8.68
C ALA A 69 6.19 -41.59 8.79
N TYR A 70 6.86 -41.38 9.92
CA TYR A 70 8.22 -41.86 10.17
C TYR A 70 8.51 -41.96 11.67
N GLY A 71 9.58 -42.63 12.08
CA GLY A 71 9.92 -42.75 13.50
C GLY A 71 11.05 -43.72 13.73
N SER A 72 11.34 -44.00 15.00
CA SER A 72 12.39 -44.95 15.39
C SER A 72 11.99 -46.39 15.08
N ASN A 73 10.70 -46.71 15.21
CA ASN A 73 10.17 -48.03 14.94
C ASN A 73 8.81 -47.96 14.22
N SER A 74 8.76 -48.42 12.97
CA SER A 74 7.51 -48.43 12.20
C SER A 74 6.39 -49.29 12.80
N LEU A 75 6.71 -50.27 13.66
CA LEU A 75 5.70 -51.08 14.36
C LEU A 75 4.93 -50.27 15.41
N ASP A 76 5.48 -49.15 15.88
CA ASP A 76 4.81 -48.25 16.81
C ASP A 76 3.90 -47.22 16.10
N ILE A 77 3.84 -47.27 14.76
CA ILE A 77 2.90 -46.50 13.92
C ILE A 77 1.72 -47.38 13.53
N PHE A 78 0.62 -47.34 14.29
CA PHE A 78 -0.62 -48.02 13.90
C PHE A 78 -1.33 -47.32 12.73
N ASN A 79 -1.66 -46.04 12.90
CA ASN A 79 -2.28 -45.24 11.85
C ASN A 79 -2.02 -43.74 12.01
N TRP A 80 -2.13 -43.05 10.88
CA TRP A 80 -2.42 -41.63 10.80
C TRP A 80 -3.53 -41.49 9.76
N MET A 81 -4.71 -41.07 10.18
CA MET A 81 -5.87 -40.91 9.30
C MET A 81 -6.01 -39.44 8.93
N ILE A 82 -6.04 -39.15 7.63
CA ILE A 82 -6.10 -37.79 7.08
C ILE A 82 -7.31 -37.72 6.15
N ASP A 83 -8.12 -36.68 6.27
CA ASP A 83 -9.28 -36.44 5.42
C ASP A 83 -9.47 -34.94 5.14
N ASN A 84 -10.42 -34.57 4.26
CA ASN A 84 -10.78 -33.18 3.95
C ASN A 84 -9.60 -32.27 3.58
N ILE A 85 -8.64 -32.82 2.82
CA ILE A 85 -7.46 -32.07 2.37
C ILE A 85 -7.91 -31.02 1.34
N HIS A 86 -7.71 -29.75 1.69
CA HIS A 86 -7.99 -28.63 0.81
C HIS A 86 -6.79 -27.68 0.79
N VAL A 87 -6.45 -27.22 -0.41
CA VAL A 87 -5.37 -26.27 -0.63
C VAL A 87 -5.98 -25.10 -1.37
N PHE A 88 -5.96 -23.94 -0.74
CA PHE A 88 -6.57 -22.75 -1.30
C PHE A 88 -5.74 -21.53 -0.97
N ARG A 89 -6.04 -20.46 -1.70
CA ARG A 89 -5.51 -19.13 -1.43
C ARG A 89 -6.56 -18.43 -0.56
N GLU A 90 -6.16 -17.95 0.60
CA GLU A 90 -7.04 -17.20 1.48
C GLU A 90 -7.09 -15.73 1.02
N CYS A 91 -8.32 -15.22 0.92
CA CYS A 91 -8.64 -13.85 0.58
C CYS A 91 -8.99 -13.16 1.90
N ARG A 92 -8.07 -12.34 2.40
CA ARG A 92 -8.18 -11.80 3.76
C ARG A 92 -9.31 -10.76 3.84
N PRO A 93 -10.11 -10.76 4.92
CA PRO A 93 -11.10 -9.71 5.14
C PRO A 93 -10.43 -8.38 5.51
N PRO A 94 -11.09 -7.23 5.29
CA PRO A 94 -10.65 -5.96 5.84
C PRO A 94 -10.52 -6.01 7.37
N LEU A 95 -9.79 -5.07 7.94
CA LEU A 95 -9.54 -4.98 9.38
C LEU A 95 -10.17 -3.72 9.97
N ASN A 96 -10.41 -3.71 11.29
CA ASN A 96 -10.73 -2.51 12.06
C ASN A 96 -11.88 -1.64 11.48
N LEU A 97 -12.98 -2.26 11.08
CA LEU A 97 -14.19 -1.55 10.68
C LEU A 97 -14.67 -0.64 11.82
N ARG A 98 -14.93 0.62 11.48
CA ARG A 98 -15.53 1.63 12.35
C ARG A 98 -16.62 2.39 11.60
N ALA A 99 -17.68 2.72 12.30
CA ALA A 99 -18.76 3.57 11.81
C ALA A 99 -18.91 4.78 12.73
N GLU A 100 -19.08 5.97 12.15
CA GLU A 100 -19.36 7.19 12.89
C GLU A 100 -20.46 8.01 12.21
N ILE A 101 -21.24 8.74 13.02
CA ILE A 101 -22.26 9.66 12.50
C ILE A 101 -21.53 10.84 11.84
N HIS A 102 -21.89 11.14 10.59
CA HIS A 102 -21.36 12.29 9.87
C HIS A 102 -21.90 13.59 10.49
N PHE A 103 -21.06 14.36 11.16
CA PHE A 103 -21.48 15.69 11.64
C PHE A 103 -21.20 16.73 10.56
N PRO A 104 -22.17 17.58 10.19
CA PRO A 104 -23.42 17.90 10.90
C PRO A 104 -24.67 17.10 10.49
N ASP A 105 -24.58 16.29 9.43
CA ASP A 105 -25.70 15.55 8.86
C ASP A 105 -25.90 14.22 9.62
N THR A 106 -26.58 14.32 10.77
CA THR A 106 -26.73 13.22 11.74
C THR A 106 -27.46 11.97 11.24
N ASN A 107 -27.92 11.99 9.99
CA ASN A 107 -28.58 10.87 9.32
C ASN A 107 -27.62 10.11 8.39
N ASP A 108 -26.38 10.56 8.22
CA ASP A 108 -25.38 9.84 7.44
C ASP A 108 -24.40 9.11 8.36
N VAL A 109 -23.93 7.95 7.92
CA VAL A 109 -22.91 7.15 8.59
C VAL A 109 -21.68 7.08 7.70
N ILE A 110 -20.54 7.51 8.23
CA ILE A 110 -19.24 7.31 7.61
C ILE A 110 -18.68 5.99 8.14
N LEU A 111 -18.43 5.07 7.22
CA LEU A 111 -17.72 3.82 7.44
C LEU A 111 -16.26 4.00 7.06
N GLN A 112 -15.36 3.47 7.88
CA GLN A 112 -13.93 3.39 7.59
C GLN A 112 -13.40 2.04 8.03
N TRP A 113 -12.43 1.50 7.30
CA TRP A 113 -11.75 0.25 7.64
C TRP A 113 -10.29 0.32 7.22
N GLU A 114 -9.52 -0.68 7.61
CA GLU A 114 -8.15 -0.90 7.18
C GLU A 114 -8.11 -2.05 6.18
N ASP A 115 -7.10 -2.01 5.31
CA ASP A 115 -6.90 -3.10 4.35
C ASP A 115 -6.70 -4.44 5.05
N PRO A 116 -6.96 -5.55 4.34
CA PRO A 116 -6.72 -6.90 4.85
C PRO A 116 -5.28 -7.19 5.31
N ASP A 117 -4.33 -6.34 4.94
CA ASP A 117 -2.94 -6.39 5.39
C ASP A 117 -2.56 -5.28 6.40
N GLY A 118 -3.56 -4.58 6.97
CA GLY A 118 -3.38 -3.50 7.94
C GLY A 118 -2.92 -2.18 7.32
N GLY A 119 -3.17 -1.99 6.01
CA GLY A 119 -2.59 -0.91 5.21
C GLY A 119 -3.60 0.08 4.63
N GLY A 120 -4.50 0.67 5.42
CA GLY A 120 -5.21 1.86 4.96
C GLY A 120 -4.21 2.99 4.70
N SER A 121 -4.21 3.61 3.52
CA SER A 121 -3.47 4.85 3.16
C SER A 121 -2.14 5.03 3.93
N GLY A 122 -1.23 4.06 3.81
CA GLY A 122 -0.16 3.88 4.81
C GLY A 122 0.92 2.86 4.47
N VAL A 123 0.84 2.15 3.34
CA VAL A 123 1.77 1.05 3.07
C VAL A 123 3.19 1.56 2.84
N SER A 124 4.15 0.92 3.50
CA SER A 124 5.57 1.14 3.25
C SER A 124 6.26 -0.15 2.82
N ALA A 125 6.96 -0.15 1.69
CA ALA A 125 7.60 -1.34 1.17
C ALA A 125 8.77 -1.03 0.25
N TRP A 126 9.73 -1.96 0.19
CA TRP A 126 10.73 -1.99 -0.87
C TRP A 126 10.17 -2.68 -2.12
N LEU A 127 10.06 -1.92 -3.21
CA LEU A 127 9.74 -2.39 -4.55
C LEU A 127 11.04 -2.76 -5.29
N GLY A 128 11.08 -3.93 -5.92
CA GLY A 128 12.24 -4.41 -6.67
C GLY A 128 11.95 -5.72 -7.39
N TRP A 129 12.89 -6.18 -8.20
CA TRP A 129 12.79 -7.44 -8.95
C TRP A 129 13.91 -8.44 -8.64
N ASP A 130 15.01 -7.98 -8.03
CA ASP A 130 16.11 -8.85 -7.63
C ASP A 130 15.83 -9.61 -6.33
N ASN A 131 16.66 -10.61 -6.05
CA ASN A 131 16.55 -11.47 -4.88
C ASN A 131 17.31 -10.96 -3.62
N GLY A 132 17.86 -9.74 -3.69
CA GLY A 132 18.67 -9.09 -2.66
C GLY A 132 20.14 -9.52 -2.64
N ILE A 133 20.58 -10.32 -3.61
CA ILE A 133 21.94 -10.87 -3.72
C ILE A 133 22.54 -10.36 -5.04
N ASN A 134 23.73 -9.78 -4.97
CA ASN A 134 24.51 -9.45 -6.16
C ASN A 134 25.33 -10.67 -6.64
N ASP A 135 25.39 -10.86 -7.95
CA ASP A 135 26.12 -11.94 -8.63
C ASP A 135 27.24 -11.38 -9.52
N ASP A 136 26.92 -10.39 -10.35
CA ASP A 136 27.87 -9.76 -11.28
C ASP A 136 27.58 -8.26 -11.40
N ALA A 137 28.28 -7.58 -12.32
CA ALA A 137 27.93 -6.24 -12.74
C ALA A 137 28.06 -6.05 -14.25
N ILE A 138 27.26 -5.12 -14.76
CA ILE A 138 27.20 -4.77 -16.17
C ILE A 138 27.92 -3.44 -16.42
N GLY A 139 28.52 -3.35 -17.61
CA GLY A 139 29.14 -2.14 -18.12
C GLY A 139 29.23 -2.13 -19.64
N LEU A 140 29.80 -1.06 -20.17
CA LEU A 140 30.14 -0.88 -21.56
C LEU A 140 31.61 -1.24 -21.81
N THR A 141 31.91 -1.99 -22.87
CA THR A 141 33.27 -2.43 -23.20
C THR A 141 34.29 -1.28 -23.26
N ASN A 142 33.91 -0.14 -23.83
CA ASN A 142 34.78 1.04 -23.96
C ASN A 142 34.49 2.13 -22.92
N GLY A 143 33.72 1.82 -21.87
CA GLY A 143 33.17 2.84 -20.99
C GLY A 143 32.13 3.71 -21.70
N GLY A 144 31.66 4.73 -21.01
CA GLY A 144 30.60 5.62 -21.49
C GLY A 144 29.44 5.73 -20.51
N THR A 145 28.31 6.19 -21.02
CA THR A 145 27.12 6.50 -20.23
C THR A 145 25.96 5.62 -20.67
N PHE A 146 25.24 5.02 -19.73
CA PHE A 146 23.96 4.35 -19.97
C PHE A 146 23.05 4.53 -18.75
N SER A 147 21.77 4.18 -18.92
CA SER A 147 20.78 4.20 -17.83
C SER A 147 20.19 2.84 -17.60
N VAL A 148 19.97 2.52 -16.33
CA VAL A 148 19.27 1.31 -15.89
C VAL A 148 18.03 1.72 -15.12
N ALA A 149 16.99 0.89 -15.18
CA ALA A 149 15.78 1.10 -14.41
C ALA A 149 15.09 -0.22 -14.09
N VAL A 150 14.26 -0.16 -13.07
CA VAL A 150 13.18 -1.13 -12.84
C VAL A 150 11.84 -0.48 -13.16
N ARG A 151 10.91 -1.26 -13.69
CA ARG A 151 9.58 -0.82 -14.14
C ARG A 151 8.47 -1.48 -13.32
N PHE A 152 7.42 -0.71 -13.05
CA PHE A 152 6.17 -1.19 -12.45
C PHE A 152 4.94 -0.65 -13.21
N THR A 153 3.96 -1.52 -13.46
CA THR A 153 2.69 -1.15 -14.13
C THR A 153 1.68 -0.57 -13.14
N PRO A 154 0.65 0.15 -13.61
CA PRO A 154 -0.48 0.58 -12.78
C PRO A 154 -1.07 -0.56 -11.91
N ALA A 155 -1.28 -1.73 -12.50
CA ALA A 155 -1.83 -2.89 -11.79
C ALA A 155 -0.93 -3.40 -10.66
N GLN A 156 0.40 -3.27 -10.79
CA GLN A 156 1.36 -3.64 -9.74
C GLN A 156 1.44 -2.59 -8.62
N LEU A 157 1.06 -1.34 -8.94
CA LEU A 157 1.15 -0.19 -8.06
C LEU A 157 -0.16 0.13 -7.33
N VAL A 158 -1.27 -0.55 -7.66
CA VAL A 158 -2.60 -0.26 -7.10
C VAL A 158 -2.61 -0.26 -5.57
N GLN A 159 -1.96 -1.26 -4.95
CA GLN A 159 -1.85 -1.37 -3.49
C GLN A 159 -1.00 -0.27 -2.84
N TYR A 160 -0.19 0.44 -3.64
CA TYR A 160 0.68 1.52 -3.20
C TYR A 160 0.14 2.90 -3.63
N ALA A 161 -1.07 2.97 -4.19
CA ALA A 161 -1.68 4.23 -4.58
C ALA A 161 -1.82 5.16 -3.36
N GLY A 162 -1.44 6.44 -3.52
CA GLY A 162 -1.44 7.43 -2.44
C GLY A 162 -0.12 7.50 -1.65
N THR A 163 0.80 6.55 -1.83
CA THR A 163 2.15 6.63 -1.25
C THR A 163 3.09 7.49 -2.09
N SER A 164 4.35 7.62 -1.67
CA SER A 164 5.42 8.17 -2.49
C SER A 164 6.68 7.35 -2.40
N LEU A 165 7.40 7.26 -3.53
CA LEU A 165 8.78 6.79 -3.57
C LEU A 165 9.66 7.81 -2.86
N THR A 166 10.28 7.42 -1.75
CA THR A 166 11.11 8.30 -0.91
C THR A 166 12.57 7.90 -0.90
N ARG A 167 12.90 6.64 -1.19
CA ARG A 167 14.28 6.16 -1.21
C ARG A 167 14.53 5.25 -2.39
N ILE A 168 15.76 5.22 -2.87
CA ILE A 168 16.27 4.24 -3.83
C ILE A 168 17.52 3.63 -3.22
N ARG A 169 17.65 2.30 -3.32
CA ARG A 169 18.91 1.61 -3.02
C ARG A 169 19.39 0.83 -4.23
N MET A 170 20.71 0.73 -4.37
CA MET A 170 21.37 0.03 -5.47
C MET A 170 22.66 -0.64 -5.01
N PHE A 171 23.13 -1.63 -5.77
CA PHE A 171 24.42 -2.29 -5.55
C PHE A 171 25.44 -1.90 -6.63
N PRO A 172 26.33 -0.93 -6.39
CA PRO A 172 27.46 -0.66 -7.26
C PRO A 172 28.61 -1.63 -6.97
N TYR A 173 28.99 -2.46 -7.95
CA TYR A 173 30.04 -3.48 -7.74
C TYR A 173 31.43 -2.86 -7.58
N ALA A 174 31.76 -1.84 -8.39
CA ALA A 174 33.07 -1.18 -8.39
C ALA A 174 32.97 0.35 -8.25
N ALA A 175 34.03 0.98 -7.76
CA ALA A 175 34.19 2.43 -7.67
C ALA A 175 34.48 3.08 -9.03
N GLY A 176 34.52 4.42 -9.04
CA GLY A 176 34.95 5.21 -10.20
C GLY A 176 33.85 5.56 -11.21
N GLY A 177 32.61 5.16 -10.96
CA GLY A 177 31.44 5.57 -11.74
C GLY A 177 30.86 6.89 -11.24
N THR A 178 30.31 7.68 -12.15
CA THR A 178 29.47 8.84 -11.80
C THR A 178 28.01 8.43 -11.95
N ILE A 179 27.21 8.57 -10.88
CA ILE A 179 25.82 8.11 -10.85
C ILE A 179 24.86 9.28 -10.60
N ALA A 180 23.74 9.29 -11.32
CA ALA A 180 22.59 10.13 -11.02
C ALA A 180 21.31 9.28 -10.98
N LEU A 181 20.61 9.31 -9.84
CA LEU A 181 19.31 8.66 -9.69
C LEU A 181 18.28 9.37 -10.56
N LYS A 182 17.38 8.60 -11.16
CA LYS A 182 16.31 9.10 -12.01
C LYS A 182 15.01 8.36 -11.74
N VAL A 183 13.90 9.08 -11.87
CA VAL A 183 12.54 8.53 -11.76
C VAL A 183 11.72 9.02 -12.95
N TRP A 184 11.05 8.10 -13.62
CA TRP A 184 10.15 8.36 -14.73
C TRP A 184 8.75 7.85 -14.43
N THR A 185 7.77 8.54 -15.01
CA THR A 185 6.35 8.17 -14.98
C THR A 185 5.78 8.17 -16.40
N GLY A 186 4.53 7.71 -16.52
CA GLY A 186 3.85 7.60 -17.81
C GLY A 186 4.28 6.35 -18.58
N ALA A 187 3.57 6.07 -19.68
CA ALA A 187 3.81 4.86 -20.46
C ALA A 187 5.26 4.83 -20.98
N ASN A 188 5.94 3.71 -20.75
CA ASN A 188 7.30 3.44 -21.22
C ASN A 188 8.32 4.54 -20.86
N ALA A 189 8.30 4.98 -19.59
CA ALA A 189 9.20 6.02 -19.07
C ALA A 189 9.16 7.35 -19.83
N SER A 190 8.03 7.70 -20.43
CA SER A 190 7.87 8.90 -21.28
C SER A 190 8.03 10.24 -20.56
N THR A 191 7.91 10.30 -19.24
CA THR A 191 8.02 11.53 -18.46
C THR A 191 9.07 11.39 -17.36
N LEU A 192 10.22 12.04 -17.51
CA LEU A 192 11.21 12.14 -16.43
C LEU A 192 10.72 13.15 -15.38
N VAL A 193 10.72 12.79 -14.10
CA VAL A 193 10.22 13.65 -13.01
C VAL A 193 11.25 13.94 -11.91
N LEU A 194 12.35 13.17 -11.86
CA LEU A 194 13.43 13.38 -10.90
C LEU A 194 14.79 13.11 -11.55
N ILE A 195 15.76 13.99 -11.29
CA ILE A 195 17.19 13.74 -11.47
C ILE A 195 17.88 14.13 -10.17
N GLN A 196 18.63 13.21 -9.56
CA GLN A 196 19.37 13.46 -8.33
C GLN A 196 20.80 12.90 -8.43
N PRO A 197 21.83 13.76 -8.49
CA PRO A 197 23.22 13.33 -8.45
C PRO A 197 23.56 12.57 -7.17
N VAL A 198 24.33 11.49 -7.29
CA VAL A 198 24.89 10.74 -6.15
C VAL A 198 26.27 11.28 -5.84
N ALA A 199 26.45 11.90 -4.67
CA ALA A 199 27.72 12.51 -4.28
C ALA A 199 28.83 11.47 -4.02
N SER A 200 28.46 10.33 -3.42
CA SER A 200 29.37 9.22 -3.13
C SER A 200 28.59 7.94 -2.90
N TYR A 201 29.22 6.80 -3.17
CA TYR A 201 28.75 5.47 -2.84
C TYR A 201 29.93 4.59 -2.43
N THR A 202 29.66 3.50 -1.74
CA THR A 202 30.66 2.47 -1.39
C THR A 202 30.52 1.29 -2.34
N GLU A 203 31.61 0.85 -2.95
CA GLU A 203 31.61 -0.32 -3.84
C GLU A 203 31.36 -1.63 -3.08
N GLY A 204 30.79 -2.62 -3.77
CA GLY A 204 30.62 -3.98 -3.26
C GLY A 204 29.63 -4.15 -2.10
N VAL A 205 28.79 -3.13 -1.85
CA VAL A 205 27.73 -3.15 -0.83
C VAL A 205 26.48 -2.44 -1.32
N TRP A 206 25.32 -2.75 -0.72
CA TRP A 206 24.08 -2.00 -0.97
C TRP A 206 24.20 -0.57 -0.42
N ASN A 207 23.87 0.42 -1.26
CA ASN A 207 23.84 1.83 -0.89
C ASN A 207 22.40 2.33 -0.94
N GLU A 208 21.94 3.04 0.09
CA GLU A 208 20.61 3.63 0.18
C GLU A 208 20.67 5.16 0.08
N PHE A 209 19.78 5.73 -0.73
CA PHE A 209 19.71 7.15 -1.00
C PHE A 209 18.29 7.65 -0.77
N THR A 210 18.14 8.68 0.08
CA THR A 210 16.87 9.40 0.22
C THR A 210 16.69 10.37 -0.94
N LEU A 211 15.50 10.38 -1.53
CA LEU A 211 15.14 11.30 -2.60
C LEU A 211 14.85 12.68 -2.01
N THR A 212 15.43 13.71 -2.63
CA THR A 212 15.26 15.12 -2.25
C THR A 212 13.83 15.61 -2.47
N SER A 213 13.10 14.96 -3.39
CA SER A 213 11.68 15.19 -3.63
C SER A 213 10.99 13.82 -3.75
N PRO A 214 10.09 13.48 -2.79
CA PRO A 214 9.27 12.27 -2.90
C PRO A 214 8.46 12.26 -4.20
N VAL A 215 8.39 11.11 -4.87
CA VAL A 215 7.64 10.96 -6.12
C VAL A 215 6.34 10.22 -5.83
N ALA A 216 5.20 10.87 -6.06
CA ALA A 216 3.90 10.28 -5.80
C ALA A 216 3.66 8.99 -6.60
N VAL A 217 3.17 7.95 -5.92
CA VAL A 217 2.73 6.69 -6.52
C VAL A 217 1.22 6.74 -6.61
N THR A 218 0.71 6.97 -7.81
CA THR A 218 -0.74 7.18 -8.04
C THR A 218 -1.51 5.89 -8.31
N GLY A 219 -0.81 4.81 -8.67
CA GLY A 219 -1.45 3.60 -9.19
C GLY A 219 -2.08 3.76 -10.58
N ALA A 220 -2.06 4.95 -11.18
CA ALA A 220 -2.72 5.25 -12.45
C ALA A 220 -1.76 5.22 -13.66
N THR A 221 -0.47 5.46 -13.44
CA THR A 221 0.57 5.43 -14.48
C THR A 221 1.69 4.48 -14.08
N GLU A 222 2.51 4.07 -15.05
CA GLU A 222 3.73 3.33 -14.73
C GLU A 222 4.66 4.17 -13.85
N LEU A 223 5.42 3.48 -13.00
CA LEU A 223 6.53 4.04 -12.23
C LEU A 223 7.80 3.32 -12.66
N TRP A 224 8.82 4.10 -13.00
CA TRP A 224 10.14 3.61 -13.31
C TRP A 224 11.12 4.36 -12.43
N PHE A 225 12.05 3.65 -11.82
CA PHE A 225 13.15 4.30 -11.11
C PHE A 225 14.44 3.53 -11.35
N GLY A 226 15.54 4.28 -11.30
CA GLY A 226 16.87 3.74 -11.48
C GLY A 226 17.89 4.83 -11.53
N TYR A 227 18.90 4.67 -12.36
CA TYR A 227 20.00 5.59 -12.41
C TYR A 227 20.71 5.58 -13.76
N THR A 228 21.29 6.74 -14.09
CA THR A 228 22.28 6.86 -15.15
C THR A 228 23.66 6.69 -14.54
N ILE A 229 24.52 5.93 -15.22
CA ILE A 229 25.90 5.75 -14.84
C ILE A 229 26.85 6.06 -15.99
N THR A 230 27.92 6.79 -15.67
CA THR A 230 29.08 6.98 -16.54
C THR A 230 30.29 6.31 -15.93
N HIS A 231 30.98 5.45 -16.69
CA HIS A 231 32.17 4.73 -16.21
C HIS A 231 33.27 4.63 -17.28
N ALA A 232 34.49 4.34 -16.84
CA ALA A 232 35.64 4.13 -17.72
C ALA A 232 35.64 2.73 -18.36
N ALA A 233 36.39 2.57 -19.45
CA ALA A 233 36.62 1.26 -20.07
C ALA A 233 37.24 0.27 -19.08
N GLY A 234 36.75 -0.97 -19.08
CA GLY A 234 37.19 -2.03 -18.16
C GLY A 234 36.60 -1.95 -16.74
N SER A 235 35.69 -1.00 -16.48
CA SER A 235 34.94 -0.94 -15.22
C SER A 235 33.53 -1.48 -15.39
N TYR A 236 33.05 -2.26 -14.42
CA TYR A 236 31.72 -2.85 -14.37
C TYR A 236 31.10 -2.48 -13.03
N ILE A 237 30.06 -1.66 -13.05
CA ILE A 237 29.58 -1.00 -11.83
C ILE A 237 28.11 -1.32 -11.57
N ALA A 238 27.27 -1.42 -12.60
CA ALA A 238 25.84 -1.64 -12.40
C ALA A 238 25.58 -3.10 -11.96
N GLY A 239 25.39 -3.32 -10.66
CA GLY A 239 25.22 -4.66 -10.09
C GLY A 239 23.92 -5.33 -10.54
N CYS A 240 24.01 -6.64 -10.77
CA CYS A 240 22.89 -7.49 -11.14
C CYS A 240 22.88 -8.80 -10.33
N ASP A 241 21.69 -9.41 -10.20
CA ASP A 241 21.55 -10.73 -9.60
C ASP A 241 21.96 -11.85 -10.55
N ALA A 242 21.87 -13.10 -10.10
CA ALA A 242 22.21 -14.29 -10.89
C ALA A 242 21.15 -14.68 -11.93
N GLY A 243 20.05 -13.92 -12.02
CA GLY A 243 18.89 -14.25 -12.84
C GLY A 243 18.00 -15.39 -12.30
N PRO A 244 17.02 -15.83 -13.09
CA PRO A 244 16.65 -15.28 -14.41
C PRO A 244 16.02 -13.89 -14.30
N ALA A 245 16.14 -13.09 -15.35
CA ALA A 245 15.53 -11.78 -15.43
C ALA A 245 14.00 -11.86 -15.46
N VAL A 246 13.36 -10.87 -14.84
CA VAL A 246 11.97 -10.52 -15.12
C VAL A 246 11.97 -9.56 -16.31
N ALA A 247 12.11 -10.13 -17.52
CA ALA A 247 12.26 -9.39 -18.76
C ALA A 247 11.18 -8.31 -18.95
N GLY A 248 11.62 -7.09 -19.23
CA GLY A 248 10.74 -5.92 -19.41
C GLY A 248 10.37 -5.21 -18.11
N PHE A 249 10.87 -5.68 -16.97
CA PHE A 249 10.56 -5.15 -15.64
C PHE A 249 11.81 -4.93 -14.78
N GLY A 250 12.56 -5.99 -14.51
CA GLY A 250 13.74 -5.96 -13.64
C GLY A 250 15.04 -5.61 -14.34
N ASP A 251 15.03 -5.54 -15.67
CA ASP A 251 16.22 -5.57 -16.52
C ASP A 251 16.21 -4.45 -17.58
N MET A 252 15.51 -3.34 -17.31
CA MET A 252 15.39 -2.26 -18.29
C MET A 252 16.68 -1.46 -18.42
N ILE A 253 17.11 -1.22 -19.65
CA ILE A 253 18.32 -0.44 -19.98
C ILE A 253 18.06 0.53 -21.12
N SER A 254 18.74 1.67 -21.10
CA SER A 254 18.79 2.63 -22.20
C SER A 254 20.24 3.09 -22.44
N LEU A 255 20.70 2.95 -23.68
CA LEU A 255 22.05 3.36 -24.10
C LEU A 255 22.10 4.79 -24.66
N ASP A 256 20.95 5.41 -24.93
CA ASP A 256 20.82 6.73 -25.56
C ASP A 256 19.89 7.69 -24.79
N GLY A 257 19.31 7.23 -23.68
CA GLY A 257 18.36 7.99 -22.86
C GLY A 257 16.95 8.09 -23.43
N SER A 258 16.68 7.48 -24.60
CA SER A 258 15.41 7.59 -25.31
C SER A 258 14.76 6.23 -25.57
N VAL A 259 15.55 5.23 -25.96
CA VAL A 259 15.09 3.88 -26.24
C VAL A 259 15.35 3.01 -25.02
N TRP A 260 14.29 2.37 -24.52
CA TRP A 260 14.32 1.42 -23.41
C TRP A 260 14.16 -0.01 -23.92
N GLU A 261 15.07 -0.88 -23.51
CA GLU A 261 15.12 -2.28 -23.92
C GLU A 261 15.25 -3.21 -22.71
N SER A 262 14.72 -4.42 -22.83
CA SER A 262 14.99 -5.48 -21.86
C SER A 262 16.37 -6.05 -22.14
N MET A 263 17.24 -6.00 -21.13
CA MET A 263 18.61 -6.48 -21.22
C MET A 263 18.67 -7.97 -21.59
N SER A 264 17.84 -8.79 -20.95
CA SER A 264 17.75 -10.23 -21.22
C SER A 264 17.30 -10.52 -22.66
N SER A 265 16.28 -9.79 -23.13
CA SER A 265 15.66 -10.05 -24.44
C SER A 265 16.53 -9.61 -25.61
N VAL A 266 17.23 -8.47 -25.49
CA VAL A 266 17.98 -7.86 -26.60
C VAL A 266 19.45 -8.26 -26.59
N TYR A 267 20.05 -8.40 -25.40
CA TYR A 267 21.50 -8.61 -25.24
C TYR A 267 21.86 -10.01 -24.75
N GLY A 268 20.86 -10.85 -24.41
CA GLY A 268 21.09 -12.21 -23.91
C GLY A 268 21.69 -12.27 -22.50
N LEU A 269 21.65 -11.16 -21.75
CA LEU A 269 22.14 -11.06 -20.38
C LEU A 269 20.94 -11.20 -19.42
N ASP A 270 20.73 -12.41 -18.92
CA ASP A 270 19.51 -12.83 -18.20
C ASP A 270 19.54 -12.47 -16.70
N TYR A 271 19.69 -11.18 -16.38
CA TYR A 271 19.82 -10.70 -15.00
C TYR A 271 18.83 -9.58 -14.66
N ASN A 272 18.42 -9.48 -13.39
CA ASN A 272 17.75 -8.28 -12.86
C ASN A 272 18.78 -7.32 -12.28
N TRP A 273 18.50 -6.02 -12.37
CA TRP A 273 19.26 -5.00 -11.66
C TRP A 273 19.09 -5.15 -10.15
N ASN A 274 20.18 -5.11 -9.39
CA ASN A 274 20.11 -4.96 -7.93
C ASN A 274 19.75 -3.50 -7.60
N LEU A 275 18.45 -3.21 -7.63
CA LEU A 275 17.91 -1.86 -7.62
C LEU A 275 16.48 -1.86 -7.06
N ASN A 276 16.30 -1.21 -5.91
CA ASN A 276 15.02 -1.17 -5.20
C ASN A 276 14.60 0.25 -4.83
N GLY A 277 13.30 0.48 -4.72
CA GLY A 277 12.69 1.75 -4.34
C GLY A 277 11.81 1.57 -3.11
N TYR A 278 11.96 2.43 -2.11
CA TYR A 278 11.11 2.42 -0.92
C TYR A 278 9.94 3.38 -1.12
N VAL A 279 8.72 2.83 -1.05
CA VAL A 279 7.50 3.63 -1.00
C VAL A 279 7.02 3.73 0.43
N GLU A 280 6.50 4.89 0.83
CA GLU A 280 5.87 5.12 2.13
C GLU A 280 4.88 6.28 2.04
N SER A 281 4.01 6.43 3.05
CA SER A 281 3.10 7.56 3.11
C SER A 281 3.82 8.81 3.59
N VAL A 282 3.61 9.93 2.87
CA VAL A 282 4.26 11.21 3.17
C VAL A 282 3.21 12.32 3.11
N ALA A 283 3.17 13.19 4.12
CA ALA A 283 2.26 14.33 4.12
C ALA A 283 2.72 15.40 3.11
N ASN A 284 1.78 15.98 2.36
CA ASN A 284 2.00 17.14 1.48
C ASN A 284 3.06 16.94 0.38
N VAL A 285 2.88 15.92 -0.45
CA VAL A 285 3.75 15.68 -1.61
C VAL A 285 3.43 16.69 -2.71
N ALA A 286 4.42 17.52 -3.06
CA ALA A 286 4.28 18.46 -4.16
C ALA A 286 4.20 17.73 -5.51
N SER A 287 3.35 18.20 -6.40
CA SER A 287 3.29 17.69 -7.77
C SER A 287 4.61 17.97 -8.48
N LEU A 288 5.30 16.92 -8.94
CA LEU A 288 6.52 17.07 -9.73
C LEU A 288 6.18 17.43 -11.17
N ARG A 289 7.05 18.23 -11.80
CA ARG A 289 6.93 18.64 -13.19
C ARG A 289 7.85 17.79 -14.07
N PRO A 290 7.49 17.57 -15.35
CA PRO A 290 8.40 16.96 -16.31
C PRO A 290 9.74 17.70 -16.37
N LEU A 291 10.83 16.95 -16.38
CA LEU A 291 12.19 17.42 -16.54
C LEU A 291 12.72 17.08 -17.92
N THR A 292 13.63 17.90 -18.43
CA THR A 292 14.42 17.57 -19.62
C THR A 292 15.66 16.78 -19.19
N ASP A 293 15.97 15.70 -19.90
CA ASP A 293 17.20 14.95 -19.66
C ASP A 293 18.36 15.61 -20.43
N GLU A 294 19.30 16.21 -19.70
CA GLU A 294 20.51 16.84 -20.26
C GLU A 294 21.71 15.88 -20.28
N THR A 295 21.49 14.60 -19.98
CA THR A 295 22.56 13.58 -19.98
C THR A 295 23.14 13.41 -21.37
N VAL A 296 24.46 13.46 -21.47
CA VAL A 296 25.19 13.17 -22.71
C VAL A 296 25.55 11.69 -22.74
N TYR A 297 24.92 10.96 -23.67
CA TYR A 297 25.25 9.58 -23.96
C TYR A 297 26.40 9.52 -24.97
N GLY A 298 27.37 8.65 -24.71
CA GLY A 298 28.55 8.49 -25.56
C GLY A 298 28.24 7.76 -26.88
N PRO A 299 29.23 7.63 -27.78
CA PRO A 299 29.07 6.78 -28.96
C PRO A 299 28.74 5.34 -28.54
N GLY A 300 27.91 4.65 -29.32
CA GLY A 300 27.44 3.30 -29.00
C GLY A 300 28.59 2.35 -28.66
N SER A 301 28.53 1.73 -27.48
CA SER A 301 29.44 0.69 -27.02
C SER A 301 28.63 -0.57 -26.71
N SER A 302 29.25 -1.74 -26.87
CA SER A 302 28.61 -3.01 -26.53
C SER A 302 28.43 -3.14 -25.03
N LEU A 303 27.24 -3.61 -24.64
CA LEU A 303 26.91 -4.00 -23.28
C LEU A 303 27.54 -5.38 -22.97
N VAL A 304 28.12 -5.52 -21.79
CA VAL A 304 28.80 -6.75 -21.37
C VAL A 304 28.79 -6.90 -19.85
N HIS A 305 28.72 -8.14 -19.37
CA HIS A 305 28.85 -8.47 -17.96
C HIS A 305 30.32 -8.71 -17.56
N GLY A 306 30.65 -8.38 -16.31
CA GLY A 306 32.02 -8.30 -15.84
C GLY A 306 32.69 -9.65 -15.57
N HIS A 307 31.94 -10.73 -15.41
CA HIS A 307 32.45 -12.03 -14.93
C HIS A 307 33.22 -11.89 -13.61
N LEU A 308 32.63 -11.16 -12.67
CA LEU A 308 33.33 -10.74 -11.45
C LEU A 308 33.22 -11.78 -10.33
N PRO A 309 34.15 -11.80 -9.36
CA PRO A 309 34.07 -12.71 -8.23
C PRO A 309 32.89 -12.43 -7.28
N ASP A 310 32.35 -13.48 -6.67
CA ASP A 310 31.34 -13.36 -5.61
C ASP A 310 31.81 -12.48 -4.44
N LEU A 311 30.93 -11.60 -3.97
CA LEU A 311 31.18 -10.76 -2.80
C LEU A 311 30.44 -11.32 -1.57
N PRO A 312 31.13 -11.78 -0.52
CA PRO A 312 30.52 -12.48 0.63
C PRO A 312 29.62 -11.62 1.52
N TYR A 313 29.51 -10.31 1.26
CA TYR A 313 28.64 -9.36 1.97
C TYR A 313 27.54 -8.75 1.09
N ALA A 314 27.26 -9.36 -0.08
CA ALA A 314 26.29 -8.86 -1.06
C ALA A 314 24.81 -9.06 -0.71
N LEU A 315 24.49 -9.42 0.54
CA LEU A 315 23.14 -9.68 0.99
C LEU A 315 22.52 -8.43 1.62
N VAL A 316 21.33 -8.04 1.17
CA VAL A 316 20.50 -7.05 1.87
C VAL A 316 19.62 -7.77 2.92
N SER A 317 19.60 -7.28 4.16
CA SER A 317 18.85 -7.93 5.27
C SER A 317 17.33 -7.86 5.07
N ASP A 318 16.87 -6.80 4.42
CA ASP A 318 15.45 -6.48 4.24
C ASP A 318 15.13 -6.56 2.74
N LYS A 319 15.01 -7.80 2.24
CA LYS A 319 14.83 -8.08 0.81
C LYS A 319 13.62 -7.32 0.25
N ALA A 320 13.79 -6.71 -0.92
CA ALA A 320 12.60 -6.23 -1.65
C ALA A 320 11.76 -7.45 -1.98
N HIS A 321 10.46 -7.36 -1.70
CA HIS A 321 9.56 -8.39 -2.16
C HIS A 321 9.48 -8.23 -3.68
N PRO A 322 9.77 -9.28 -4.48
CA PRO A 322 9.48 -9.21 -5.90
C PRO A 322 8.00 -8.86 -6.03
N VAL A 323 7.70 -7.68 -6.58
CA VAL A 323 6.33 -7.22 -6.81
C VAL A 323 5.76 -7.95 -8.02
N LYS A 324 5.80 -9.29 -7.99
CA LYS A 324 5.00 -10.10 -8.91
C LYS A 324 3.56 -9.89 -8.52
N ALA A 325 2.72 -9.59 -9.52
CA ALA A 325 1.30 -9.29 -9.40
C ALA A 325 0.64 -10.18 -8.34
N GLY A 326 0.53 -9.66 -7.11
CA GLY A 326 -0.57 -10.06 -6.27
C GLY A 326 -1.78 -9.52 -7.00
N ARG A 327 -2.63 -10.41 -7.54
CA ARG A 327 -3.91 -10.00 -8.12
C ARG A 327 -4.54 -8.99 -7.17
N GLY A 328 -4.66 -7.77 -7.66
CA GLY A 328 -4.82 -6.58 -6.82
C GLY A 328 -6.13 -6.69 -6.06
N LEU A 329 -6.14 -6.21 -4.82
CA LEU A 329 -7.39 -5.84 -4.20
C LEU A 329 -8.12 -4.90 -5.17
N VAL A 330 -9.32 -5.30 -5.60
CA VAL A 330 -10.14 -4.56 -6.58
C VAL A 330 -10.96 -3.49 -5.88
N GLY A 331 -11.40 -3.79 -4.66
CA GLY A 331 -12.17 -2.90 -3.80
C GLY A 331 -12.87 -3.67 -2.69
N TYR A 332 -13.97 -3.12 -2.19
CA TYR A 332 -14.74 -3.65 -1.09
C TYR A 332 -16.22 -3.60 -1.40
N ASN A 333 -16.95 -4.60 -0.90
CA ASN A 333 -18.40 -4.61 -0.85
C ASN A 333 -18.85 -4.19 0.55
N VAL A 334 -19.81 -3.28 0.61
CA VAL A 334 -20.35 -2.71 1.85
C VAL A 334 -21.75 -3.26 2.09
N TRP A 335 -21.94 -3.90 3.24
CA TRP A 335 -23.18 -4.57 3.61
C TRP A 335 -23.79 -3.89 4.83
N ARG A 336 -25.12 -3.75 4.82
CA ARG A 336 -25.92 -3.21 5.94
C ARG A 336 -27.06 -4.17 6.23
N ASP A 337 -27.14 -4.64 7.46
CA ASP A 337 -28.17 -5.58 7.94
C ASP A 337 -28.29 -6.85 7.06
N GLY A 338 -27.17 -7.26 6.45
CA GLY A 338 -27.08 -8.40 5.54
C GLY A 338 -27.35 -8.10 4.06
N ASP A 339 -27.76 -6.87 3.71
CA ASP A 339 -27.99 -6.45 2.32
C ASP A 339 -26.80 -5.65 1.78
N LEU A 340 -26.40 -5.92 0.53
CA LEU A 340 -25.36 -5.16 -0.17
C LEU A 340 -25.87 -3.75 -0.50
N ILE A 341 -25.24 -2.72 0.06
CA ILE A 341 -25.64 -1.31 -0.16
C ILE A 341 -24.73 -0.56 -1.13
N GLY A 342 -23.54 -1.09 -1.41
CA GLY A 342 -22.62 -0.49 -2.37
C GLY A 342 -21.27 -1.16 -2.43
N ASN A 343 -20.42 -0.65 -3.32
CA ASN A 343 -19.03 -1.05 -3.44
C ASN A 343 -18.14 0.19 -3.57
N THR A 344 -16.90 0.10 -3.13
CA THR A 344 -15.91 1.19 -3.21
C THR A 344 -14.51 0.63 -3.37
N ALA A 345 -13.61 1.38 -4.02
CA ALA A 345 -12.18 1.06 -4.03
C ALA A 345 -11.43 1.71 -2.86
N GLU A 346 -12.08 2.65 -2.16
CA GLU A 346 -11.51 3.40 -1.04
C GLU A 346 -11.74 2.66 0.28
N ASN A 347 -10.93 2.96 1.29
CA ASN A 347 -11.10 2.48 2.68
C ASN A 347 -12.23 3.18 3.45
N SER A 348 -13.13 3.87 2.75
CA SER A 348 -14.25 4.57 3.35
C SER A 348 -15.48 4.55 2.45
N PHE A 349 -16.64 4.60 3.08
CA PHE A 349 -17.95 4.67 2.42
C PHE A 349 -18.90 5.51 3.27
N THR A 350 -19.72 6.34 2.64
CA THR A 350 -20.75 7.11 3.35
C THR A 350 -22.12 6.58 2.97
N ASP A 351 -22.85 6.08 3.96
CA ASP A 351 -24.25 5.67 3.84
C ASP A 351 -25.13 6.85 4.28
N ILE A 352 -25.92 7.40 3.36
CA ILE A 352 -26.57 8.71 3.51
C ILE A 352 -28.08 8.58 3.76
N ASP A 353 -28.65 9.63 4.36
CA ASP A 353 -30.10 9.83 4.51
C ASP A 353 -30.81 8.65 5.21
N LEU A 354 -30.21 8.11 6.26
CA LEU A 354 -30.79 7.02 7.04
C LEU A 354 -31.91 7.49 7.96
N ASP A 355 -32.94 6.65 8.05
CA ASP A 355 -33.98 6.79 9.05
C ASP A 355 -33.45 6.51 10.46
N ALA A 356 -34.23 6.88 11.48
CA ALA A 356 -33.86 6.56 12.85
C ALA A 356 -33.99 5.05 13.10
N GLY A 357 -32.89 4.41 13.47
CA GLY A 357 -32.81 2.96 13.57
C GLY A 357 -31.44 2.47 14.01
N TRP A 358 -31.35 1.16 14.22
CA TRP A 358 -30.09 0.45 14.37
C TRP A 358 -29.67 -0.07 13.01
N TYR A 359 -28.38 0.07 12.69
CA TYR A 359 -27.78 -0.43 11.47
C TYR A 359 -26.48 -1.16 11.82
N CYS A 360 -26.34 -2.40 11.37
CA CYS A 360 -25.12 -3.18 11.51
C CYS A 360 -24.43 -3.32 10.16
N TYR A 361 -23.13 -2.99 10.13
CA TYR A 361 -22.34 -2.99 8.91
C TYR A 361 -21.27 -4.08 8.94
N THR A 362 -21.04 -4.68 7.78
CA THR A 362 -19.88 -5.54 7.49
C THR A 362 -19.29 -5.19 6.15
N ILE A 363 -17.98 -5.46 6.00
CA ILE A 363 -17.25 -5.22 4.75
C ILE A 363 -16.59 -6.52 4.30
N SER A 364 -16.63 -6.82 3.01
CA SER A 364 -15.80 -7.86 2.39
C SER A 364 -14.84 -7.23 1.37
N ALA A 365 -13.64 -7.78 1.27
CA ALA A 365 -12.63 -7.42 0.29
C ALA A 365 -12.83 -8.22 -1.00
N VAL A 366 -12.85 -7.54 -2.14
CA VAL A 366 -12.99 -8.13 -3.47
C VAL A 366 -11.62 -8.16 -4.13
N TYR A 367 -11.14 -9.35 -4.48
CA TYR A 367 -9.95 -9.58 -5.28
C TYR A 367 -10.37 -10.05 -6.68
N GLU A 368 -9.46 -10.02 -7.65
CA GLU A 368 -9.77 -10.45 -9.03
C GLU A 368 -10.29 -11.90 -9.13
N ASP A 369 -9.92 -12.77 -8.19
CA ASP A 369 -10.20 -14.20 -8.21
C ASP A 369 -11.09 -14.72 -7.07
N CYS A 370 -11.49 -13.86 -6.13
CA CYS A 370 -12.26 -14.25 -4.95
C CYS A 370 -12.81 -13.03 -4.20
N GLU A 371 -13.74 -13.30 -3.28
CA GLU A 371 -14.16 -12.37 -2.24
C GLU A 371 -13.73 -12.94 -0.88
N SER A 372 -13.35 -12.07 0.06
CA SER A 372 -13.02 -12.49 1.42
C SER A 372 -14.26 -12.84 2.24
N GLU A 373 -14.04 -13.40 3.43
CA GLU A 373 -15.04 -13.36 4.50
C GLU A 373 -15.39 -11.91 4.90
N PHE A 374 -16.44 -11.73 5.69
CA PHE A 374 -16.80 -10.44 6.25
C PHE A 374 -15.86 -10.00 7.39
N THR A 375 -15.75 -8.69 7.59
CA THR A 375 -15.30 -8.12 8.88
C THR A 375 -16.21 -8.57 10.02
N ASP A 376 -15.77 -8.37 11.26
CA ASP A 376 -16.69 -8.36 12.39
C ASP A 376 -17.77 -7.26 12.19
N ASP A 377 -18.98 -7.52 12.71
CA ASP A 377 -20.10 -6.58 12.67
C ASP A 377 -19.77 -5.29 13.44
N TYR A 378 -20.05 -4.13 12.85
CA TYR A 378 -20.06 -2.85 13.55
C TYR A 378 -21.46 -2.24 13.51
N CYS A 379 -22.11 -2.15 14.67
CA CYS A 379 -23.47 -1.62 14.78
C CYS A 379 -23.48 -0.19 15.33
N ILE A 380 -24.27 0.67 14.70
CA ILE A 380 -24.48 2.07 15.09
C ILE A 380 -25.98 2.39 15.13
N VAL A 381 -26.35 3.40 15.92
CA VAL A 381 -27.74 3.87 16.04
C VAL A 381 -27.86 5.29 15.50
N ILE A 382 -28.73 5.46 14.51
CA ILE A 382 -29.18 6.78 14.06
C ILE A 382 -30.33 7.22 14.95
N ARG A 383 -30.14 8.33 15.65
CA ARG A 383 -31.18 8.92 16.50
C ARG A 383 -31.85 10.02 15.70
N SER A 384 -33.18 9.96 15.60
CA SER A 384 -33.94 11.06 15.00
C SER A 384 -33.68 12.34 15.79
N VAL A 385 -32.99 13.29 15.18
CA VAL A 385 -33.08 14.69 15.58
C VAL A 385 -34.13 15.29 14.66
N ASN A 386 -35.30 15.64 15.21
CA ASN A 386 -36.31 16.36 14.44
C ASN A 386 -35.65 17.64 13.88
N LYS A 387 -35.33 17.66 12.57
CA LYS A 387 -34.98 18.88 11.83
C LYS A 387 -36.22 19.77 11.83
N THR A 388 -36.41 20.50 12.91
CA THR A 388 -37.33 21.63 12.94
C THR A 388 -36.54 22.77 12.34
N TYR A 389 -36.85 23.16 11.11
CA TYR A 389 -36.42 24.46 10.60
C TYR A 389 -37.14 25.52 11.43
N GLY A 390 -36.56 25.85 12.58
CA GLY A 390 -37.06 26.93 13.43
C GLY A 390 -36.92 28.26 12.70
N GLU A 391 -37.82 29.18 13.06
CA GLU A 391 -37.87 30.55 12.56
C GLU A 391 -36.45 31.17 12.49
N GLU A 392 -36.13 31.78 11.34
CA GLU A 392 -34.83 32.44 11.10
C GLU A 392 -34.42 33.32 12.29
N PHE A 393 -33.16 33.25 12.70
CA PHE A 393 -32.64 34.22 13.66
C PHE A 393 -32.62 35.61 13.04
N ILE A 394 -32.93 36.62 13.85
CA ILE A 394 -32.85 38.02 13.42
C ILE A 394 -31.37 38.42 13.43
N ILE A 395 -30.83 38.72 12.26
CA ILE A 395 -29.45 39.20 12.08
C ILE A 395 -29.52 40.67 11.65
N TYR A 396 -28.89 41.56 12.40
CA TYR A 396 -28.95 43.00 12.11
C TYR A 396 -27.75 43.77 12.68
N PRO A 397 -27.36 44.91 12.08
CA PRO A 397 -27.78 45.37 10.76
C PRO A 397 -27.11 44.56 9.63
N ILE A 398 -27.81 44.41 8.50
CA ILE A 398 -27.24 43.92 7.25
C ILE A 398 -27.49 45.01 6.17
N PRO A 399 -26.45 45.56 5.52
CA PRO A 399 -25.02 45.32 5.76
C PRO A 399 -24.52 45.80 7.13
N ALA A 400 -23.56 45.07 7.69
CA ALA A 400 -22.90 45.36 8.95
C ALA A 400 -21.76 46.36 8.74
N GLY A 401 -21.65 47.33 9.65
CA GLY A 401 -20.53 48.27 9.71
C GLY A 401 -19.42 47.72 10.59
N LYS A 402 -19.47 48.02 11.90
CA LYS A 402 -18.50 47.52 12.88
C LYS A 402 -18.98 46.27 13.64
N SER A 403 -20.28 46.14 13.85
CA SER A 403 -20.86 45.02 14.59
C SER A 403 -22.06 44.45 13.85
N VAL A 404 -22.31 43.17 14.07
CA VAL A 404 -23.56 42.49 13.71
C VAL A 404 -24.10 41.74 14.93
N TYR A 405 -25.41 41.83 15.14
CA TYR A 405 -26.13 41.23 16.25
C TYR A 405 -26.92 40.02 15.77
N PHE A 406 -26.92 38.96 16.58
CA PHE A 406 -27.72 37.76 16.39
C PHE A 406 -28.66 37.57 17.57
N ASP A 407 -29.96 37.51 17.29
CA ASP A 407 -30.96 37.09 18.28
C ASP A 407 -31.23 35.60 18.15
N PHE A 408 -30.61 34.81 19.04
CA PHE A 408 -30.74 33.35 19.08
C PHE A 408 -32.03 32.87 19.77
N GLN A 409 -33.02 33.74 20.02
CA GLN A 409 -34.30 33.39 20.65
C GLN A 409 -34.13 32.60 21.97
N LYS A 410 -33.16 33.02 22.78
CA LYS A 410 -32.77 32.39 24.06
C LYS A 410 -32.18 30.98 23.96
N LYS A 411 -31.81 30.50 22.76
CA LYS A 411 -31.14 29.22 22.57
C LYS A 411 -29.64 29.34 22.87
N GLU A 412 -29.04 28.26 23.34
CA GLU A 412 -27.59 28.10 23.52
C GLU A 412 -27.01 27.11 22.51
N GLY A 413 -25.76 27.29 22.12
CA GLY A 413 -25.17 26.50 21.04
C GLY A 413 -23.82 27.01 20.55
N ILE A 414 -23.46 26.60 19.34
CA ILE A 414 -22.22 26.96 18.65
C ILE A 414 -22.57 27.77 17.41
N LEU A 415 -21.94 28.94 17.24
CA LEU A 415 -21.98 29.74 16.02
C LEU A 415 -20.67 29.53 15.24
N LEU A 416 -20.77 29.17 13.96
CA LEU A 416 -19.68 29.03 13.00
C LEU A 416 -19.82 30.08 11.92
N LEU A 417 -18.73 30.75 11.55
CA LEU A 417 -18.68 31.71 10.45
C LEU A 417 -17.85 31.16 9.30
N TYR A 418 -18.32 31.39 8.08
CA TYR A 418 -17.64 30.99 6.85
C TYR A 418 -17.55 32.15 5.87
N ASN A 419 -16.46 32.23 5.12
CA ASN A 419 -16.33 33.15 3.98
C ASN A 419 -16.96 32.56 2.70
N LEU A 420 -16.99 33.33 1.61
CA LEU A 420 -17.52 32.88 0.31
C LEU A 420 -16.80 31.68 -0.31
N LYS A 421 -15.59 31.33 0.14
CA LYS A 421 -14.84 30.15 -0.32
C LYS A 421 -15.15 28.90 0.51
N GLY A 422 -16.01 29.01 1.53
CA GLY A 422 -16.36 27.92 2.44
C GLY A 422 -15.35 27.70 3.56
N GLU A 423 -14.34 28.57 3.71
CA GLU A 423 -13.36 28.47 4.78
C GLU A 423 -13.96 28.97 6.09
N GLN A 424 -13.76 28.22 7.19
CA GLN A 424 -14.20 28.65 8.52
C GLN A 424 -13.37 29.85 8.98
N VAL A 425 -14.04 30.97 9.23
CA VAL A 425 -13.44 32.22 9.70
C VAL A 425 -13.29 32.21 11.21
N ASP A 426 -14.33 31.79 11.94
CA ASP A 426 -14.31 31.77 13.39
C ASP A 426 -15.41 30.85 13.98
N LYS A 427 -15.30 30.57 15.29
CA LYS A 427 -16.22 29.74 16.07
C LYS A 427 -16.49 30.35 17.45
N PHE A 428 -17.77 30.49 17.80
CA PHE A 428 -18.20 31.06 19.07
C PHE A 428 -19.12 30.12 19.84
N LEU A 429 -18.98 30.12 21.16
CA LEU A 429 -19.94 29.54 22.09
C LEU A 429 -21.00 30.60 22.44
N VAL A 430 -22.27 30.24 22.32
CA VAL A 430 -23.40 31.11 22.58
C VAL A 430 -24.17 30.58 23.79
N SER A 431 -24.33 31.41 24.82
CA SER A 431 -25.12 31.08 26.01
C SER A 431 -26.57 31.53 25.88
N ALA A 432 -27.47 30.82 26.58
CA ALA A 432 -28.90 31.10 26.54
C ALA A 432 -29.22 32.53 27.04
N GLY A 433 -30.15 33.19 26.35
CA GLY A 433 -30.75 34.46 26.79
C GLY A 433 -29.95 35.73 26.49
N GLN A 434 -28.86 35.64 25.73
CA GLN A 434 -28.03 36.80 25.38
C GLN A 434 -28.19 37.18 23.89
N LEU A 435 -28.34 38.47 23.60
CA LEU A 435 -28.14 39.01 22.25
C LEU A 435 -26.63 38.93 21.95
N PHE A 436 -26.24 38.16 20.94
CA PHE A 436 -24.83 37.95 20.61
C PHE A 436 -24.35 39.05 19.68
N GLU A 437 -23.35 39.83 20.11
CA GLU A 437 -22.70 40.85 19.30
C GLU A 437 -21.38 40.30 18.74
N LEU A 438 -21.21 40.39 17.43
CA LEU A 438 -19.98 40.08 16.73
C LEU A 438 -19.35 41.36 16.18
N ASP A 439 -18.12 41.66 16.62
CA ASP A 439 -17.29 42.71 16.01
C ASP A 439 -16.72 42.20 14.67
N VAL A 440 -17.12 42.86 13.58
CA VAL A 440 -16.70 42.56 12.21
C VAL A 440 -15.76 43.63 11.65
N SER A 441 -15.25 44.54 12.47
CA SER A 441 -14.39 45.64 12.02
C SER A 441 -13.06 45.18 11.41
N ALA A 442 -12.60 43.97 11.76
CA ALA A 442 -11.40 43.35 11.19
C ALA A 442 -11.68 42.47 9.96
N PHE A 443 -12.95 42.27 9.59
CA PHE A 443 -13.35 41.40 8.49
C PHE A 443 -13.18 42.16 7.17
N SER A 444 -12.75 41.49 6.11
CA SER A 444 -12.72 42.10 4.78
C SER A 444 -14.14 42.30 4.25
N SER A 445 -14.40 43.40 3.55
CA SER A 445 -15.69 43.65 2.92
C SER A 445 -16.11 42.47 2.04
N GLY A 446 -17.32 41.96 2.22
CA GLY A 446 -17.76 40.74 1.57
C GLY A 446 -18.97 40.07 2.21
N ILE A 447 -19.33 38.92 1.65
CA ILE A 447 -20.42 38.07 2.15
C ILE A 447 -19.83 36.99 3.06
N TYR A 448 -20.48 36.78 4.20
CA TYR A 448 -20.16 35.70 5.13
C TYR A 448 -21.42 34.90 5.43
N PHE A 449 -21.25 33.63 5.74
CA PHE A 449 -22.33 32.73 6.15
C PHE A 449 -22.16 32.38 7.63
N ALA A 450 -23.23 32.52 8.39
CA ALA A 450 -23.33 32.11 9.77
C ALA A 450 -24.11 30.81 9.86
N LYS A 451 -23.60 29.85 10.63
CA LYS A 451 -24.28 28.60 10.96
C LYS A 451 -24.31 28.43 12.46
N PHE A 452 -25.50 28.43 13.04
CA PHE A 452 -25.71 28.14 14.46
C PHE A 452 -26.24 26.73 14.63
N THR A 453 -25.66 25.99 15.56
CA THR A 453 -26.16 24.68 16.00
C THR A 453 -26.47 24.77 17.49
N SER A 454 -27.75 24.63 17.86
CA SER A 454 -28.17 24.61 19.25
C SER A 454 -27.72 23.32 19.96
N VAL A 455 -27.68 23.35 21.29
CA VAL A 455 -27.45 22.13 22.09
C VAL A 455 -28.52 21.06 21.89
N SER A 456 -29.73 21.44 21.44
CA SER A 456 -30.81 20.52 21.10
C SER A 456 -30.72 19.98 19.67
N GLY A 457 -29.63 20.28 18.94
CA GLY A 457 -29.39 19.80 17.57
C GLY A 457 -30.09 20.60 16.48
N GLU A 458 -30.67 21.75 16.81
CA GLU A 458 -31.32 22.61 15.82
C GLU A 458 -30.25 23.39 15.04
N ILE A 459 -30.29 23.31 13.72
CA ILE A 459 -29.35 24.01 12.84
C ILE A 459 -30.09 25.14 12.15
N ILE A 460 -29.53 26.36 12.25
CA ILE A 460 -30.04 27.54 11.58
C ILE A 460 -28.88 28.25 10.88
N THR A 461 -29.11 28.70 9.65
CA THR A 461 -28.12 29.40 8.84
C THR A 461 -28.58 30.82 8.53
N GLY A 462 -27.61 31.73 8.32
CA GLY A 462 -27.88 33.12 7.99
C GLY A 462 -26.76 33.74 7.17
N LYS A 463 -27.06 34.84 6.48
CA LYS A 463 -26.11 35.58 5.65
C LYS A 463 -25.76 36.92 6.30
N ILE A 464 -24.48 37.25 6.30
CA ILE A 464 -23.94 38.55 6.75
C ILE A 464 -23.31 39.23 5.54
N ILE A 465 -23.49 40.54 5.43
CA ILE A 465 -22.80 41.38 4.44
C ILE A 465 -21.99 42.39 5.24
N VAL A 466 -20.66 42.38 5.12
CA VAL A 466 -19.75 43.33 5.79
C VAL A 466 -19.31 44.36 4.75
N ASN A 467 -19.43 45.64 5.09
CA ASN A 467 -19.08 46.77 4.21
C ASN A 467 -17.69 47.32 4.49
#